data_AF-A0A6N7YS58-F1
#
_entry.id   AF-A0A6N7YS58-F1
#
_cell.length_a   1.000
_cell.length_b   1.000
_cell.length_c   1.000
_cell.angle_alpha   90.00
_cell.angle_beta   90.00
_cell.angle_gamma   90.00
#
_symmetry.space_group_name_H-M   'P 1'
#
loop_
_entity.id
_entity.type
_entity.pdbx_description
1 polymer ?
#
loop_
_entity_poly.entity_id
_entity_poly.type
_entity_poly.pdbx_seq_one_letter_code
_entity_poly.pdbx_strand_id
1 'polypeptide(L)'
;MTAIRATVVGHVQGVFFRDATVARARELGVLGWVRNGEDGETVHVHAEGPDGAVDRFISFLNEGPPRAEVRGLDLEYVPVEGHEQFAIRGVPAGAFAVRETDDGGYELALEVDGGRRRWALRKPPSTEPSEKRLALPLAPDAPAATGPTWDAGPYEQGGRVPWPAALERGHAVFVLHGERLTGGFALQRTADDRWLLVKRRER
;
A
#
# COMPACT_ATOMS: atom_id res chain seq x y z
N MET A 1 -4.23 -5.89 -25.56
CA MET A 1 -4.07 -5.59 -24.12
C MET A 1 -2.86 -4.70 -24.03
N THR A 2 -3.07 -3.48 -23.57
CA THR A 2 -2.09 -2.40 -23.58
C THR A 2 -1.84 -1.97 -22.15
N ALA A 3 -0.62 -1.53 -21.85
CA ALA A 3 -0.28 -0.89 -20.59
C ALA A 3 0.41 0.44 -20.84
N ILE A 4 0.14 1.39 -19.96
CA ILE A 4 0.74 2.73 -19.97
C ILE A 4 1.20 3.13 -18.58
N ARG A 5 2.21 3.99 -18.54
CA ARG A 5 2.49 4.88 -17.42
C ARG A 5 2.13 6.30 -17.83
N ALA A 6 1.48 7.01 -16.93
CA ALA A 6 1.10 8.41 -17.14
C ALA A 6 1.56 9.27 -15.98
N THR A 7 2.01 10.48 -16.29
CA THR A 7 2.17 11.55 -15.32
C THR A 7 1.22 12.68 -15.67
N VAL A 8 0.22 12.87 -14.82
CA VAL A 8 -0.73 13.99 -14.91
C VAL A 8 -0.15 15.15 -14.11
N VAL A 9 -0.01 16.32 -14.73
CA VAL A 9 0.51 17.54 -14.11
C VAL A 9 -0.60 18.59 -14.05
N GLY A 10 -0.82 19.21 -12.90
CA GLY A 10 -1.91 20.17 -12.76
C GLY A 10 -2.33 20.48 -11.33
N HIS A 11 -3.52 21.07 -11.19
CA HIS A 11 -4.24 21.09 -9.92
C HIS A 11 -4.95 19.74 -9.74
N VAL A 12 -4.19 18.73 -9.29
CA VAL A 12 -4.64 17.32 -9.25
C VAL A 12 -4.59 16.71 -7.85
N GLN A 13 -4.10 17.44 -6.85
CA GLN A 13 -4.11 17.04 -5.45
C GLN A 13 -5.15 17.84 -4.65
N GLY A 14 -5.78 17.22 -3.64
CA GLY A 14 -6.88 17.84 -2.87
C GLY A 14 -8.23 17.88 -3.59
N VAL A 15 -8.33 17.35 -4.81
CA VAL A 15 -9.52 17.42 -5.69
C VAL A 15 -10.17 16.06 -5.95
N PHE A 16 -9.89 15.05 -5.12
CA PHE A 16 -10.37 13.66 -5.28
C PHE A 16 -9.95 13.00 -6.60
N PHE A 17 -8.83 13.43 -7.20
CA PHE A 17 -8.33 12.87 -8.46
C PHE A 17 -8.10 11.36 -8.39
N ARG A 18 -7.36 10.89 -7.38
CA ARG A 18 -7.04 9.45 -7.23
C ARG A 18 -8.30 8.59 -7.09
N ASP A 19 -9.28 9.04 -6.31
CA ASP A 19 -10.56 8.34 -6.11
C ASP A 19 -11.38 8.30 -7.41
N ALA A 20 -11.47 9.42 -8.12
CA ALA A 20 -12.14 9.49 -9.41
C ALA A 20 -11.47 8.59 -10.46
N THR A 21 -10.13 8.56 -10.49
CA THR A 21 -9.35 7.67 -11.33
C THR A 21 -9.63 6.20 -11.03
N VAL A 22 -9.70 5.80 -9.76
CA VAL A 22 -10.08 4.43 -9.38
C VAL A 22 -11.51 4.10 -9.81
N ALA A 23 -12.46 5.02 -9.61
CA ALA A 23 -13.84 4.82 -10.03
C ALA A 23 -13.93 4.62 -11.55
N ARG A 24 -13.26 5.48 -12.32
CA ARG A 24 -13.23 5.41 -13.78
C ARG A 24 -12.55 4.14 -14.28
N ALA A 25 -11.44 3.74 -13.67
CA ALA A 25 -10.77 2.49 -14.02
C ALA A 25 -11.69 1.29 -13.85
N ARG A 26 -12.46 1.25 -12.75
CA ARG A 26 -13.44 0.18 -12.48
C ARG A 26 -14.55 0.14 -13.52
N GLU A 27 -15.11 1.29 -13.90
CA GLU A 27 -16.13 1.37 -14.96
C GLU A 27 -15.64 0.83 -16.30
N LEU A 28 -14.36 1.09 -16.63
CA LEU A 28 -13.76 0.71 -17.90
C LEU A 28 -13.13 -0.69 -17.89
N GLY A 29 -13.03 -1.34 -16.73
CA GLY A 29 -12.33 -2.62 -16.58
C GLY A 29 -10.80 -2.51 -16.70
N VAL A 30 -10.24 -1.35 -16.38
CA VAL A 30 -8.79 -1.07 -16.38
C VAL A 30 -8.19 -1.44 -15.04
N LEU A 31 -7.00 -2.04 -15.05
CA LEU A 31 -6.23 -2.48 -13.89
C LEU A 31 -4.96 -1.62 -13.75
N GLY A 32 -4.33 -1.61 -12.58
CA GLY A 32 -3.14 -0.80 -12.33
C GLY A 32 -3.17 -0.03 -11.02
N TRP A 33 -2.66 1.20 -11.02
CA TRP A 33 -2.62 2.01 -9.83
C TRP A 33 -2.54 3.51 -10.11
N VAL A 34 -2.88 4.30 -9.09
CA VAL A 34 -2.68 5.75 -9.09
C VAL A 34 -2.05 6.20 -7.77
N ARG A 35 -1.09 7.13 -7.81
CA ARG A 35 -0.49 7.75 -6.62
C ARG A 35 -0.21 9.23 -6.85
N ASN A 36 -0.20 10.01 -5.78
CA ASN A 36 0.30 11.38 -5.87
C ASN A 36 1.82 11.36 -6.06
N GLY A 37 2.34 12.32 -6.82
CA GLY A 37 3.75 12.68 -6.77
C GLY A 37 4.09 13.46 -5.51
N GLU A 38 5.38 13.53 -5.20
CA GLU A 38 5.90 14.18 -3.98
C GLU A 38 5.97 15.72 -4.11
N ASP A 39 5.84 16.24 -5.33
CA ASP A 39 5.92 17.66 -5.67
C ASP A 39 4.63 18.47 -5.41
N GLY A 40 3.54 17.79 -5.05
CA GLY A 40 2.23 18.43 -4.79
C GLY A 40 1.42 18.78 -6.05
N GLU A 41 1.99 18.67 -7.25
CA GLU A 41 1.36 19.07 -8.52
C GLU A 41 1.16 17.91 -9.50
N THR A 42 1.66 16.72 -9.17
CA THR A 42 1.58 15.57 -10.07
C THR A 42 0.83 14.38 -9.49
N VAL A 43 0.28 13.57 -10.39
CA VAL A 43 -0.30 12.25 -10.13
C VAL A 43 0.32 11.28 -11.13
N HIS A 44 0.87 10.17 -10.62
CA HIS A 44 1.38 9.08 -11.44
C HIS A 44 0.36 7.96 -11.52
N VAL A 45 0.25 7.37 -12.70
CA VAL A 45 -0.68 6.29 -13.00
C VAL A 45 0.05 5.18 -13.74
N HIS A 46 -0.21 3.93 -13.37
CA HIS A 46 -0.05 2.79 -14.28
C HIS A 46 -1.44 2.28 -14.61
N ALA A 47 -1.70 2.02 -15.88
CA ALA A 47 -2.99 1.49 -16.33
C ALA A 47 -2.77 0.42 -17.39
N GLU A 48 -3.47 -0.69 -17.26
CA GLU A 48 -3.43 -1.78 -18.22
C GLU A 48 -4.82 -2.39 -18.44
N GLY A 49 -5.09 -2.83 -19.67
CA GLY A 49 -6.39 -3.38 -20.04
C GLY A 49 -6.57 -3.52 -21.55
N PRO A 50 -7.81 -3.79 -22.02
CA PRO A 50 -8.13 -3.74 -23.44
C PRO A 50 -7.84 -2.36 -24.04
N ASP A 51 -7.33 -2.31 -25.26
CA ASP A 51 -6.78 -1.10 -25.88
C ASP A 51 -7.80 0.06 -25.86
N GLY A 52 -9.02 -0.17 -26.34
CA GLY A 52 -10.08 0.85 -26.31
C GLY A 52 -10.58 1.24 -24.90
N ALA A 53 -10.33 0.41 -23.88
CA ALA A 53 -10.60 0.79 -22.49
C ALA A 53 -9.50 1.71 -21.95
N VAL A 54 -8.23 1.41 -22.26
CA VAL A 54 -7.07 2.24 -21.91
C VAL A 54 -7.15 3.59 -22.61
N ASP A 55 -7.56 3.66 -23.89
CA ASP A 55 -7.72 4.93 -24.60
C ASP A 55 -8.74 5.85 -23.93
N ARG A 56 -9.92 5.31 -23.58
CA ARG A 56 -10.95 6.06 -22.85
C ARG A 56 -10.49 6.48 -21.45
N PHE A 57 -9.64 5.69 -20.85
CA PHE A 57 -9.06 5.99 -19.55
C PHE A 57 -8.03 7.14 -19.66
N ILE A 58 -7.20 7.14 -20.70
CA ILE A 58 -6.28 8.24 -21.03
C ILE A 58 -7.05 9.54 -21.25
N SER A 59 -8.16 9.51 -22.01
CA SER A 59 -9.00 10.70 -22.20
C SER A 59 -9.49 11.27 -20.86
N PHE A 60 -9.93 10.41 -19.95
CA PHE A 60 -10.31 10.83 -18.60
C PHE A 60 -9.13 11.43 -17.82
N LEU A 61 -7.92 10.86 -17.90
CA LEU A 61 -6.75 11.41 -17.21
C LEU A 61 -6.37 12.81 -17.74
N ASN A 62 -6.63 13.09 -19.01
CA ASN A 62 -6.38 14.37 -19.64
C ASN A 62 -7.41 15.44 -19.25
N GLU A 63 -8.65 15.04 -18.93
CA GLU A 63 -9.72 15.95 -18.50
C GLU A 63 -9.72 16.15 -16.97
N GLY A 64 -9.57 15.06 -16.22
CA GLY A 64 -9.68 15.03 -14.76
C GLY A 64 -11.13 15.09 -14.24
N PRO A 65 -11.33 14.93 -12.92
CA PRO A 65 -12.63 15.16 -12.28
C PRO A 65 -13.00 16.66 -12.25
N PRO A 66 -14.27 17.04 -11.95
CA PRO A 66 -14.78 18.42 -12.07
C PRO A 66 -14.01 19.53 -11.33
N ARG A 67 -13.21 19.21 -10.31
CA ARG A 67 -12.41 20.17 -9.55
C ARG A 67 -10.93 20.17 -9.92
N ALA A 68 -10.51 19.28 -10.82
CA ALA A 68 -9.13 19.21 -11.26
C ALA A 68 -8.91 20.16 -12.45
N GLU A 69 -7.68 20.64 -12.56
CA GLU A 69 -7.21 21.34 -13.75
C GLU A 69 -5.96 20.64 -14.25
N VAL A 70 -6.10 19.85 -15.31
CA VAL A 70 -4.97 19.16 -15.94
C VAL A 70 -4.28 20.10 -16.91
N ARG A 71 -3.01 20.41 -16.65
CA ARG A 71 -2.16 21.25 -17.50
C ARG A 71 -1.33 20.45 -18.49
N GLY A 72 -1.03 19.20 -18.17
CA GLY A 72 -0.25 18.32 -19.03
C GLY A 72 -0.43 16.86 -18.64
N LEU A 73 -0.29 16.00 -19.65
CA LEU A 73 -0.32 14.56 -19.53
C LEU A 73 0.86 13.99 -20.31
N ASP A 74 1.84 13.45 -19.60
CA ASP A 74 2.93 12.68 -20.18
C ASP A 74 2.59 11.18 -20.17
N LEU A 75 2.82 10.49 -21.27
CA LEU A 75 2.37 9.11 -21.49
C LEU A 75 3.48 8.27 -22.09
N GLU A 76 3.69 7.10 -21.49
CA GLU A 76 4.60 6.08 -21.99
C GLU A 76 3.86 4.75 -22.09
N TYR A 77 3.97 4.07 -23.23
CA TYR A 77 3.51 2.69 -23.36
C TYR A 77 4.53 1.74 -22.75
N VAL A 78 4.09 0.86 -21.87
CA VAL A 78 4.95 -0.06 -21.10
C VAL A 78 4.48 -1.50 -21.26
N PRO A 79 5.32 -2.49 -20.91
CA PRO A 79 4.87 -3.87 -20.77
C PRO A 79 3.77 -4.02 -19.71
N VAL A 80 2.85 -4.97 -19.93
CA VAL A 80 1.83 -5.35 -18.94
C VAL A 80 2.52 -5.94 -17.70
N GLU A 81 2.16 -5.45 -16.52
CA GLU A 81 2.71 -5.89 -15.23
C GLU A 81 1.81 -6.95 -14.56
N GLY A 82 0.58 -7.15 -15.06
CA GLY A 82 -0.32 -8.20 -14.59
C GLY A 82 -0.97 -7.85 -13.26
N HIS A 83 -1.40 -6.60 -13.09
CA HIS A 83 -2.18 -6.11 -11.97
C HIS A 83 -3.55 -6.77 -11.97
N GLU A 84 -3.97 -7.28 -10.82
CA GLU A 84 -5.28 -7.94 -10.67
C GLU A 84 -6.39 -6.94 -10.29
N GLN A 85 -6.03 -5.66 -10.14
CA GLN A 85 -6.93 -4.59 -9.71
C GLN A 85 -6.40 -3.21 -10.05
N PHE A 86 -7.28 -2.20 -9.97
CA PHE A 86 -6.89 -0.79 -9.90
C PHE A 86 -6.94 -0.27 -8.45
N ALA A 87 -5.84 0.30 -7.94
CA ALA A 87 -5.75 0.74 -6.55
C ALA A 87 -5.00 2.08 -6.37
N ILE A 88 -5.30 2.78 -5.28
CA ILE A 88 -4.49 3.91 -4.85
C ILE A 88 -3.22 3.38 -4.17
N ARG A 89 -2.05 3.91 -4.54
CA ARG A 89 -0.74 3.71 -3.88
C ARG A 89 -0.26 5.03 -3.27
N GLY A 90 0.76 5.00 -2.41
CA GLY A 90 1.27 6.25 -1.83
C GLY A 90 0.30 6.85 -0.80
N VAL A 91 -0.46 6.03 -0.08
CA VAL A 91 -1.39 6.51 0.96
C VAL A 91 -0.72 6.27 2.30
N PRO A 92 -0.18 7.31 2.97
CA PRO A 92 0.40 7.17 4.30
C PRO A 92 -0.62 6.56 5.25
N ALA A 93 -0.20 5.54 6.01
CA ALA A 93 -1.06 4.86 6.98
C ALA A 93 -0.56 5.02 8.42
N GLY A 94 0.73 5.27 8.62
CA GLY A 94 1.32 5.56 9.92
C GLY A 94 2.81 5.25 9.96
N ALA A 95 3.35 5.07 11.17
CA ALA A 95 4.71 4.58 11.40
C ALA A 95 4.72 3.12 11.86
N PHE A 96 5.80 2.41 11.57
CA PHE A 96 6.09 1.10 12.12
C PHE A 96 7.40 1.11 12.90
N ALA A 97 7.52 0.15 13.82
CA ALA A 97 8.76 -0.16 14.49
C ALA A 97 8.87 -1.67 14.73
N VAL A 98 10.08 -2.19 14.63
CA VAL A 98 10.43 -3.54 15.06
C VAL A 98 11.50 -3.40 16.14
N ARG A 99 11.26 -3.97 17.32
CA ARG A 99 12.20 -3.95 18.44
C ARG A 99 12.54 -5.36 18.87
N GLU A 100 13.76 -5.55 19.34
CA GLU A 100 14.15 -6.81 20.00
C GLU A 100 13.54 -6.88 21.40
N THR A 101 13.16 -8.08 21.83
CA THR A 101 12.67 -8.36 23.18
C THR A 101 13.74 -9.07 24.01
N ASP A 102 13.66 -8.96 25.33
CA ASP A 102 14.67 -9.49 26.24
C ASP A 102 14.78 -11.03 26.18
N ASP A 103 13.73 -11.72 25.75
CA ASP A 103 13.70 -13.18 25.54
C ASP A 103 14.23 -13.61 24.16
N GLY A 104 14.85 -12.70 23.40
CA GLY A 104 15.43 -12.98 22.08
C GLY A 104 14.41 -13.02 20.94
N GLY A 105 13.19 -12.56 21.19
CA GLY A 105 12.15 -12.35 20.19
C GLY A 105 12.16 -10.94 19.60
N TYR A 106 11.07 -10.61 18.90
CA TYR A 106 10.85 -9.31 18.28
C TYR A 106 9.41 -8.85 18.50
N GLU A 107 9.21 -7.55 18.69
CA GLU A 107 7.90 -6.89 18.68
C GLU A 107 7.77 -6.05 17.41
N LEU A 108 6.78 -6.36 16.57
CA LEU A 108 6.33 -5.48 15.49
C LEU A 108 5.21 -4.58 16.02
N ALA A 109 5.38 -3.28 15.90
CA ALA A 109 4.37 -2.28 16.19
C ALA A 109 3.98 -1.52 14.90
N LEU A 110 2.68 -1.35 14.67
CA LEU A 110 2.11 -0.45 13.67
C LEU A 110 1.28 0.61 14.36
N GLU A 111 1.49 1.88 14.02
CA GLU A 111 0.58 2.95 14.39
C GLU A 111 -0.69 2.84 13.54
N VAL A 112 -1.85 2.74 14.19
CA VAL A 112 -3.16 2.58 13.55
C VAL A 112 -4.17 3.39 14.36
N ASP A 113 -4.85 4.34 13.72
CA ASP A 113 -5.91 5.16 14.31
C ASP A 113 -5.49 5.84 15.63
N GLY A 114 -4.29 6.45 15.64
CA GLY A 114 -3.72 7.11 16.81
C GLY A 114 -3.24 6.19 17.94
N GLY A 115 -3.42 4.86 17.80
CA GLY A 115 -2.92 3.84 18.73
C GLY A 115 -1.79 2.99 18.14
N ARG A 116 -1.19 2.12 18.96
CA ARG A 116 -0.23 1.10 18.49
C ARG A 116 -0.84 -0.28 18.54
N ARG A 117 -0.85 -0.95 17.40
CA ARG A 117 -1.14 -2.38 17.28
C ARG A 117 0.16 -3.15 17.28
N ARG A 118 0.28 -4.14 18.15
CA ARG A 118 1.55 -4.83 18.42
C ARG A 118 1.42 -6.34 18.27
N TRP A 119 2.47 -6.96 17.76
CA TRP A 119 2.58 -8.41 17.63
C TRP A 119 3.97 -8.88 18.06
N ALA A 120 4.02 -10.00 18.79
CA ALA A 120 5.25 -10.70 19.11
C ALA A 120 5.62 -11.71 18.02
N LEU A 121 6.91 -11.79 17.69
CA LEU A 121 7.49 -12.70 16.72
C LEU A 121 8.68 -13.42 17.37
N ARG A 122 8.84 -14.72 17.08
CA ARG A 122 10.00 -15.51 17.58
C ARG A 122 11.28 -15.31 16.77
N LYS A 123 11.16 -14.76 15.57
CA LYS A 123 12.25 -14.53 14.61
C LYS A 123 12.03 -13.16 13.96
N PRO A 124 13.08 -12.49 13.47
CA PRO A 124 12.90 -11.19 12.83
C PRO A 124 11.97 -11.32 11.61
N PRO A 125 11.22 -10.27 11.26
CA PRO A 125 10.48 -10.22 9.99
C PRO A 125 11.37 -10.60 8.81
N SER A 126 10.83 -11.33 7.84
CA SER A 126 11.58 -11.79 6.66
C SER A 126 11.32 -10.91 5.45
N THR A 127 12.35 -10.70 4.64
CA THR A 127 12.24 -10.14 3.29
C THR A 127 12.02 -11.23 2.23
N GLU A 128 12.03 -12.51 2.62
CA GLU A 128 11.76 -13.63 1.71
C GLU A 128 10.27 -14.01 1.68
N PRO A 129 9.58 -13.94 0.53
CA PRO A 129 8.14 -14.21 0.43
C PRO A 129 7.72 -15.64 0.81
N SER A 130 8.63 -16.60 0.70
CA SER A 130 8.41 -17.99 1.12
C SER A 130 8.42 -18.15 2.64
N GLU A 131 9.04 -17.21 3.36
CA GLU A 131 9.24 -17.27 4.80
C GLU A 131 8.13 -16.53 5.56
N LYS A 132 7.11 -17.28 6.00
CA LYS A 132 6.04 -16.74 6.83
C LYS A 132 6.49 -16.61 8.28
N ARG A 133 6.10 -15.53 8.97
CA ARG A 133 6.34 -15.36 10.40
C ARG A 133 5.03 -15.43 11.16
N LEU A 134 4.98 -16.27 12.19
CA LEU A 134 3.90 -16.23 13.17
C LEU A 134 4.02 -14.93 13.97
N ALA A 135 2.95 -14.15 13.97
CA ALA A 135 2.80 -12.90 14.68
C ALA A 135 1.68 -13.10 15.72
N LEU A 136 2.02 -13.02 17.00
CA LEU A 136 1.05 -13.19 18.10
C LEU A 136 0.57 -11.82 18.55
N PRO A 137 -0.73 -11.48 18.44
CA PRO A 137 -1.21 -10.17 18.84
C PRO A 137 -0.97 -9.96 20.34
N LEU A 138 -0.44 -8.79 20.70
CA LEU A 138 -0.23 -8.39 22.09
C LEU A 138 -1.41 -7.57 22.59
N ALA A 139 -1.77 -7.75 23.86
CA ALA A 139 -2.79 -6.95 24.51
C ALA A 139 -2.36 -5.46 24.55
N PRO A 140 -3.29 -4.50 24.46
CA PRO A 140 -2.96 -3.07 24.47
C PRO A 140 -2.11 -2.64 25.67
N ASP A 141 -2.33 -3.25 26.83
CA ASP A 141 -1.67 -3.00 28.12
C ASP A 141 -0.42 -3.86 28.37
N ALA A 142 -0.08 -4.79 27.47
CA ALA A 142 1.14 -5.58 27.59
C ALA A 142 2.38 -4.66 27.60
N PRO A 143 3.43 -4.97 28.41
CA PRO A 143 4.64 -4.16 28.43
C PRO A 143 5.26 -4.08 27.02
N ALA A 144 5.70 -2.89 26.62
CA ALA A 144 6.36 -2.69 25.33
C ALA A 144 7.79 -3.20 25.38
N ALA A 145 8.29 -3.74 24.26
CA ALA A 145 9.67 -4.15 24.12
C ALA A 145 10.65 -2.98 24.36
N THR A 146 11.58 -3.16 25.29
CA THR A 146 12.59 -2.15 25.64
C THR A 146 13.91 -2.31 24.91
N GLY A 147 14.15 -3.47 24.30
CA GLY A 147 15.36 -3.77 23.53
C GLY A 147 15.55 -2.86 22.31
N PRO A 148 16.72 -2.91 21.64
CA PRO A 148 17.07 -1.99 20.56
C PRO A 148 16.05 -2.01 19.41
N THR A 149 15.91 -0.87 18.72
CA THR A 149 15.17 -0.80 17.45
C THR A 149 15.94 -1.59 16.39
N TRP A 150 15.32 -2.64 15.87
CA TRP A 150 15.86 -3.44 14.79
C TRP A 150 15.61 -2.79 13.43
N ASP A 151 14.41 -2.21 13.24
CA ASP A 151 14.03 -1.41 12.07
C ASP A 151 12.85 -0.48 12.42
N ALA A 152 12.70 0.62 11.68
CA ALA A 152 11.56 1.53 11.82
C ALA A 152 11.41 2.39 10.56
N GLY A 153 10.22 2.94 10.37
CA GLY A 153 9.96 3.86 9.27
C GLY A 153 8.48 4.17 9.10
N PRO A 154 8.12 4.99 8.10
CA PRO A 154 6.73 5.14 7.69
C PRO A 154 6.24 3.88 6.98
N TYR A 155 4.91 3.71 6.93
CA TYR A 155 4.28 2.72 6.09
C TYR A 155 3.04 3.28 5.41
N GLU A 156 2.70 2.67 4.28
CA GLU A 156 1.56 3.02 3.45
C GLU A 156 0.51 1.91 3.43
N GLN A 157 -0.73 2.28 3.15
CA GLN A 157 -1.77 1.33 2.80
C GLN A 157 -1.44 0.68 1.45
N GLY A 158 -1.44 -0.66 1.42
CA GLY A 158 -1.19 -1.45 0.20
C GLY A 158 -2.41 -2.24 -0.27
N GLY A 159 -3.51 -2.24 0.50
CA GLY A 159 -4.76 -2.95 0.20
C GLY A 159 -5.93 -2.01 -0.11
N ARG A 160 -7.06 -2.58 -0.55
CA ARG A 160 -8.30 -1.82 -0.80
C ARG A 160 -9.04 -1.42 0.48
N VAL A 161 -8.88 -2.22 1.54
CA VAL A 161 -9.55 -1.99 2.81
C VAL A 161 -8.70 -0.99 3.61
N PRO A 162 -9.27 0.15 4.02
CA PRO A 162 -8.55 1.12 4.84
C PRO A 162 -8.31 0.59 6.25
N TRP A 163 -7.37 1.22 6.93
CA TRP A 163 -7.16 1.03 8.36
C TRP A 163 -8.25 1.78 9.17
N PRO A 164 -8.69 1.27 10.34
CA PRO A 164 -8.30 0.00 10.99
C PRO A 164 -9.03 -1.25 10.45
N ALA A 165 -10.03 -1.08 9.58
CA ALA A 165 -10.90 -2.16 9.11
C ALA A 165 -10.15 -3.34 8.45
N ALA A 166 -8.99 -3.10 7.85
CA ALA A 166 -8.14 -4.15 7.31
C ALA A 166 -7.70 -5.18 8.38
N LEU A 167 -7.37 -4.72 9.59
CA LEU A 167 -7.04 -5.61 10.71
C LEU A 167 -8.29 -6.32 11.25
N GLU A 168 -9.41 -5.64 11.34
CA GLU A 168 -10.66 -6.22 11.84
C GLU A 168 -11.10 -7.40 10.95
N ARG A 169 -11.00 -7.22 9.62
CA ARG A 169 -11.24 -8.28 8.63
C ARG A 169 -10.22 -9.41 8.64
N GLY A 170 -9.09 -9.26 9.34
CA GLY A 170 -8.06 -10.29 9.42
C GLY A 170 -7.14 -10.34 8.20
N HIS A 171 -7.13 -9.31 7.35
CA HIS A 171 -6.21 -9.26 6.22
C HIS A 171 -5.84 -7.81 5.91
N ALA A 172 -4.65 -7.43 6.35
CA ALA A 172 -4.08 -6.12 6.10
C ALA A 172 -2.88 -6.21 5.17
N VAL A 173 -2.87 -5.36 4.15
CA VAL A 173 -1.79 -5.26 3.16
C VAL A 173 -1.24 -3.84 3.22
N PHE A 174 0.07 -3.73 3.34
CA PHE A 174 0.78 -2.47 3.53
C PHE A 174 2.15 -2.49 2.87
N VAL A 175 2.74 -1.31 2.71
CA VAL A 175 4.09 -1.13 2.17
C VAL A 175 4.95 -0.50 3.27
N LEU A 176 6.04 -1.16 3.64
CA LEU A 176 6.99 -0.65 4.63
C LEU A 176 8.11 0.14 3.95
N HIS A 177 8.55 1.20 4.60
CA HIS A 177 9.67 2.04 4.16
C HIS A 177 10.70 2.18 5.29
N GLY A 178 11.29 1.06 5.72
CA GLY A 178 12.42 1.06 6.67
C GLY A 178 13.78 0.90 6.00
N GLU A 179 14.81 0.74 6.82
CA GLU A 179 16.16 0.43 6.34
C GLU A 179 16.29 -1.06 5.99
N ARG A 180 15.57 -1.93 6.70
CA ARG A 180 15.60 -3.39 6.51
C ARG A 180 14.34 -3.93 5.85
N LEU A 181 13.18 -3.43 6.25
CA LEU A 181 11.88 -3.84 5.74
C LEU A 181 11.38 -2.82 4.74
N THR A 182 11.50 -3.18 3.47
CA THR A 182 11.02 -2.38 2.36
C THR A 182 9.99 -3.13 1.53
N GLY A 183 9.07 -2.39 0.94
CA GLY A 183 8.10 -2.91 0.00
C GLY A 183 6.89 -3.58 0.65
N GLY A 184 6.16 -4.39 -0.14
CA GLY A 184 4.85 -4.90 0.27
C GLY A 184 4.92 -6.02 1.31
N PHE A 185 4.06 -5.95 2.33
CA PHE A 185 3.82 -6.96 3.36
C PHE A 185 2.32 -7.21 3.54
N ALA A 186 1.99 -8.36 4.14
CA ALA A 186 0.64 -8.67 4.57
C ALA A 186 0.64 -9.24 6.01
N LEU A 187 -0.31 -8.80 6.81
CA LEU A 187 -0.74 -9.45 8.04
C LEU A 187 -2.05 -10.19 7.78
N GLN A 188 -2.03 -11.51 7.94
CA GLN A 188 -3.19 -12.37 7.67
C GLN A 188 -3.54 -13.20 8.91
N ARG A 189 -4.77 -13.08 9.38
CA ARG A 189 -5.34 -13.89 10.45
C ARG A 189 -5.78 -15.24 9.90
N THR A 190 -5.39 -16.31 10.57
CA THR A 190 -5.79 -17.68 10.27
C THR A 190 -7.08 -18.03 11.02
N ALA A 191 -7.67 -19.18 10.69
CA ALA A 191 -8.95 -19.62 11.28
C ALA A 191 -8.89 -19.83 12.80
N ASP A 192 -7.70 -20.05 13.36
CA ASP A 192 -7.43 -20.21 14.78
C ASP A 192 -6.91 -18.91 15.44
N ASP A 193 -7.25 -17.77 14.85
CA ASP A 193 -6.98 -16.41 15.36
C ASP A 193 -5.49 -16.04 15.48
N ARG A 194 -4.59 -16.87 14.96
CA ARG A 194 -3.16 -16.55 14.84
C ARG A 194 -2.94 -15.62 13.65
N TRP A 195 -1.92 -14.75 13.73
CA TRP A 195 -1.55 -13.90 12.59
C TRP A 195 -0.27 -14.37 11.93
N LEU A 196 -0.21 -14.21 10.62
CA LEU A 196 0.98 -14.43 9.81
C LEU A 196 1.41 -13.10 9.20
N LEU A 197 2.67 -12.71 9.43
CA LEU A 197 3.34 -11.67 8.68
C LEU A 197 4.07 -12.31 7.49
N VAL A 198 3.80 -11.79 6.29
CA VAL A 198 4.32 -12.35 5.04
C VAL A 198 4.81 -11.23 4.13
N LYS A 199 6.05 -11.33 3.63
CA LYS A 199 6.53 -10.45 2.55
C LYS A 199 5.75 -10.76 1.27
N ARG A 200 5.23 -9.73 0.63
CA ARG A 200 4.61 -9.86 -0.69
C ARG A 200 5.68 -9.84 -1.78
N ARG A 201 5.49 -10.70 -2.78
CA ARG A 201 6.25 -10.63 -4.02
C ARG A 201 5.94 -9.30 -4.70
N GLU A 202 6.98 -8.56 -5.03
CA GLU A 202 6.88 -7.42 -5.94
C GLU A 202 6.76 -8.02 -7.35
N ARG A 203 5.69 -7.64 -8.05
CA ARG A 203 5.54 -7.94 -9.48
C ARG A 203 6.01 -6.73 -10.26
#